data_AF-A0AA38P4M8-F1
#
_entry.id   AF-A0AA38P4M8-F1
#
_cell.length_a   1.000
_cell.length_b   1.000
_cell.length_c   1.000
_cell.angle_alpha   90.00
_cell.angle_beta   90.00
_cell.angle_gamma   90.00
#
_symmetry.space_group_name_H-M   'P 1'
#
loop_
_entity.id
_entity.type
_entity.pdbx_description
1 polymer ?
#
loop_
_entity_poly.entity_id
_entity_poly.type
_entity_poly.pdbx_seq_one_letter_code
_entity_poly.pdbx_strand_id
1 'polypeptide(L)'
;RAARLRVIFRLPQMINDSGFLVNTPAYWPKEHLAYVTWYSQFKPSPDKATGMYKVEPAIDSNGVPQGAVIPLSNIRQNCMLVPSRTSWDKDWDSDNILDKCSSFFVNNLQTKYAYQTIY
;
A
#
# COMPACT_ATOMS: atom_id res chain seq x y z
N ARG A 1 -8.83 -3.45 -2.44
CA ARG A 1 -7.47 -3.40 -3.03
C ARG A 1 -6.47 -3.16 -1.91
N ALA A 2 -5.27 -3.76 -1.98
CA ALA A 2 -4.20 -3.59 -1.01
C ALA A 2 -3.13 -2.61 -1.50
N ALA A 3 -2.41 -1.98 -0.58
CA ALA A 3 -1.27 -1.10 -0.86
C ALA A 3 -0.23 -1.18 0.26
N ARG A 4 1.02 -0.82 -0.04
CA ARG A 4 2.08 -0.58 0.95
C ARG A 4 2.12 0.90 1.29
N LEU A 5 1.97 1.22 2.57
CA LEU A 5 2.16 2.58 3.08
C LEU A 5 3.67 2.91 3.10
N ARG A 6 4.05 4.03 2.50
CA ARG A 6 5.45 4.49 2.43
C ARG A 6 5.71 5.66 3.36
N VAL A 7 4.81 6.65 3.38
CA VAL A 7 4.93 7.81 4.27
C VAL A 7 3.55 8.39 4.58
N ILE A 8 3.39 8.85 5.82
CA ILE A 8 2.27 9.69 6.26
C ILE A 8 2.80 11.11 6.40
N PHE A 9 2.09 12.08 5.83
CA PHE A 9 2.51 13.48 5.86
C PHE A 9 1.31 14.41 5.84
N ARG A 10 1.58 15.70 6.03
CA ARG A 10 0.60 16.77 5.89
C ARG A 10 1.23 17.88 5.06
N LEU A 11 0.44 18.49 4.18
CA LEU A 11 0.92 19.65 3.44
C LEU A 11 1.09 20.84 4.40
N PRO A 12 2.12 21.68 4.19
CA PRO A 12 2.33 22.85 5.04
C PRO A 12 1.17 23.84 4.89
N GLN A 13 0.98 24.70 5.88
CA GLN A 13 -0.03 25.77 5.79
C GLN A 13 0.47 26.98 5.00
N MET A 14 1.78 27.23 5.05
CA MET A 14 2.47 28.31 4.34
C MET A 14 3.62 27.73 3.51
N ILE A 15 3.88 28.33 2.36
CA ILE A 15 5.02 28.00 1.49
C ILE A 15 5.88 29.24 1.31
N ASN A 16 7.17 29.03 1.08
CA ASN A 16 8.06 30.11 0.67
C ASN A 16 7.88 30.35 -0.83
N ASP A 17 7.36 31.51 -1.18
CA ASP A 17 7.30 31.99 -2.56
C ASP A 17 8.16 33.26 -2.66
N SER A 18 9.23 33.17 -3.46
CA SER A 18 10.11 34.31 -3.75
C SER A 18 10.69 35.01 -2.50
N GLY A 19 10.94 34.26 -1.42
CA GLY A 19 11.50 34.77 -0.16
C GLY A 19 10.45 35.19 0.87
N PHE A 20 9.16 35.11 0.55
CA PHE A 20 8.06 35.46 1.45
C PHE A 20 7.22 34.23 1.80
N LEU A 21 6.74 34.18 3.05
CA LEU A 21 5.78 33.15 3.47
C LEU A 21 4.39 33.53 3.00
N VAL A 22 3.82 32.72 2.13
CA VAL A 22 2.46 32.88 1.61
C VAL A 22 1.58 31.70 2.02
N ASN A 23 0.28 31.96 2.23
CA ASN A 23 -0.68 30.90 2.53
C ASN A 23 -0.82 29.94 1.35
N THR A 24 -0.83 28.65 1.66
CA THR A 24 -1.11 27.61 0.65
C THR A 24 -2.50 27.74 0.05
N PRO A 25 -2.69 27.30 -1.22
CA PRO A 25 -3.99 27.38 -1.88
C PRO A 25 -5.12 26.73 -1.05
N ALA A 26 -6.31 27.32 -1.10
CA ALA A 26 -7.46 26.85 -0.33
C ALA A 26 -7.90 25.42 -0.70
N TYR A 27 -7.65 25.01 -1.95
CA TYR A 27 -7.96 23.67 -2.44
C TYR A 27 -6.98 22.59 -1.96
N TRP A 28 -5.87 22.96 -1.31
CA TRP A 28 -4.95 21.96 -0.77
C TRP A 28 -5.58 21.22 0.41
N PRO A 29 -5.53 19.87 0.41
CA PRO A 29 -6.05 19.10 1.53
C PRO A 29 -5.33 19.47 2.82
N LYS A 30 -6.13 19.77 3.85
CA LYS A 30 -5.64 20.12 5.19
C LYS A 30 -5.58 18.91 6.11
N GLU A 31 -6.06 17.75 5.69
CA GLU A 31 -5.99 16.49 6.42
C GLU A 31 -4.64 15.79 6.26
N HIS A 32 -4.42 14.71 7.02
CA HIS A 32 -3.25 13.85 6.82
C HIS A 32 -3.40 13.09 5.50
N LEU A 33 -2.30 12.99 4.78
CA LEU A 33 -2.16 12.26 3.54
C LEU A 33 -1.23 11.06 3.74
N ALA A 34 -1.36 10.09 2.85
CA ALA A 34 -0.48 8.94 2.77
C ALA A 34 0.01 8.77 1.34
N TYR A 35 1.31 8.59 1.18
CA TYR A 35 1.86 8.05 -0.06
C TYR A 35 1.91 6.53 0.05
N VAL A 36 1.29 5.87 -0.93
CA VAL A 36 1.19 4.40 -0.99
C VAL A 36 1.68 3.90 -2.33
N THR A 37 2.26 2.69 -2.35
CA THR A 37 2.52 1.93 -3.58
C THR A 37 1.53 0.78 -3.67
N TRP A 38 0.84 0.66 -4.80
CA TRP A 38 -0.24 -0.30 -4.96
C TRP A 38 0.25 -1.72 -5.17
N TYR A 39 -0.56 -2.67 -4.71
CA TYR A 39 -0.54 -4.03 -5.24
C TYR A 39 -1.57 -4.18 -6.37
N SER A 40 -1.49 -5.30 -7.09
CA SER A 40 -2.48 -5.72 -8.07
C SER A 40 -3.87 -5.82 -7.45
N GLN A 41 -4.90 -5.69 -8.29
CA GLN A 41 -6.28 -5.86 -7.82
C GLN A 41 -6.52 -7.32 -7.42
N PHE A 42 -7.38 -7.54 -6.43
CA PHE A 42 -7.82 -8.88 -6.08
C PHE A 42 -8.55 -9.49 -7.28
N LYS A 43 -8.18 -10.73 -7.63
CA LYS A 43 -8.92 -11.49 -8.64
C LYS A 43 -10.34 -11.74 -8.14
N PRO A 44 -11.31 -12.00 -9.05
CA PRO A 44 -12.70 -12.29 -8.65
C PRO A 44 -12.85 -13.47 -7.70
N SER A 45 -11.89 -14.39 -7.68
CA SER A 45 -11.87 -15.54 -6.78
C SER A 45 -10.50 -15.68 -6.10
N PRO A 46 -10.47 -16.18 -4.85
CA PRO A 46 -9.23 -16.47 -4.13
C PRO A 46 -8.51 -17.67 -4.76
N ASP A 47 -7.24 -17.84 -4.38
CA ASP A 47 -6.47 -19.02 -4.73
C ASP A 47 -7.10 -20.29 -4.12
N LYS A 48 -7.18 -21.36 -4.92
CA LYS A 48 -7.92 -22.58 -4.54
C LYS A 48 -7.24 -23.38 -3.44
N ALA A 49 -5.90 -23.35 -3.36
CA ALA A 49 -5.16 -24.15 -2.39
C ALA A 49 -5.12 -23.48 -1.02
N THR A 50 -5.04 -22.14 -1.01
CA THR A 50 -4.86 -21.35 0.22
C THR A 50 -6.14 -20.68 0.71
N GLY A 51 -7.14 -20.47 -0.15
CA GLY A 51 -8.33 -19.67 0.16
C GLY A 51 -8.04 -18.16 0.31
N MET A 52 -6.83 -17.71 -0.04
CA MET A 52 -6.38 -16.33 0.10
C MET A 52 -6.24 -15.65 -1.26
N TYR A 53 -6.30 -14.31 -1.28
CA TYR A 53 -6.10 -13.54 -2.50
C TYR A 53 -4.60 -13.34 -2.75
N LYS A 54 -4.13 -13.77 -3.92
CA LYS A 54 -2.77 -13.50 -4.39
C LYS A 54 -2.67 -12.09 -4.95
N VAL A 55 -1.66 -11.34 -4.52
CA VAL A 55 -1.32 -10.01 -5.00
C VAL A 55 0.15 -9.89 -5.34
N GLU A 56 0.46 -8.95 -6.23
CA GLU A 56 1.80 -8.68 -6.75
C GLU A 56 2.01 -7.16 -6.73
N PRO A 57 3.22 -6.63 -6.52
CA PRO A 57 3.47 -5.19 -6.64
C PRO A 57 2.94 -4.69 -7.99
N ALA A 58 2.14 -3.62 -7.98
CA ALA A 58 1.66 -3.03 -9.23
C ALA A 58 2.79 -2.18 -9.80
N ILE A 59 3.32 -2.58 -10.94
CA ILE A 59 4.46 -1.95 -11.61
C ILE A 59 3.98 -1.43 -12.97
N ASP A 60 4.47 -0.27 -13.40
CA ASP A 60 4.17 0.29 -14.71
C ASP A 60 5.04 -0.33 -15.82
N SER A 61 4.88 0.12 -17.07
CA SER A 61 5.65 -0.38 -18.22
C SER A 61 7.16 -0.11 -18.12
N ASN A 62 7.58 0.80 -17.24
CA ASN A 62 8.98 1.20 -17.04
C ASN A 62 9.61 0.50 -15.84
N GLY A 63 8.90 -0.40 -15.16
CA GLY A 63 9.42 -1.08 -13.98
C GLY A 63 9.25 -0.29 -12.67
N VAL A 64 8.49 0.82 -12.67
CA VAL A 64 8.31 1.67 -11.49
C VAL A 64 7.05 1.28 -10.71
N PRO A 65 7.11 1.19 -9.36
CA PRO A 65 5.93 0.94 -8.55
C PRO A 65 4.86 2.02 -8.74
N GLN A 66 3.63 1.59 -8.99
CA GLN A 66 2.49 2.48 -9.12
C GLN A 66 2.16 3.12 -7.77
N GLY A 67 2.56 4.38 -7.60
CA GLY A 67 2.33 5.16 -6.39
C GLY A 67 1.10 6.07 -6.48
N ALA A 68 0.51 6.41 -5.34
CA ALA A 68 -0.51 7.45 -5.23
C ALA A 68 -0.45 8.17 -3.88
N VAL A 69 -0.86 9.43 -3.87
CA VAL A 69 -1.15 10.18 -2.65
C VAL A 69 -2.65 10.12 -2.39
N ILE A 70 -3.04 9.63 -1.22
CA ILE A 70 -4.43 9.49 -0.81
C ILE A 70 -4.66 10.17 0.55
N PRO A 71 -5.88 10.61 0.87
CA PRO A 71 -6.26 10.92 2.25
C PRO A 71 -5.97 9.74 3.18
N LEU A 72 -5.40 10.00 4.35
CA LEU A 72 -5.11 8.95 5.34
C LEU A 72 -6.39 8.22 5.77
N SER A 73 -7.51 8.94 5.78
CA SER A 73 -8.87 8.44 6.06
C SER A 73 -9.34 7.36 5.07
N ASN A 74 -8.71 7.24 3.89
CA ASN A 74 -9.03 6.18 2.94
C ASN A 74 -8.42 4.82 3.33
N ILE A 75 -7.43 4.79 4.24
CA ILE A 75 -6.85 3.55 4.74
C ILE A 75 -7.77 2.96 5.81
N ARG A 76 -8.34 1.79 5.54
CA ARG A 76 -9.33 1.16 6.42
C ARG A 76 -8.74 0.29 7.51
N GLN A 77 -7.71 -0.48 7.17
CA GLN A 77 -7.07 -1.44 8.07
C GLN A 77 -5.69 -1.82 7.56
N ASN A 78 -4.88 -2.39 8.44
CA ASN A 78 -3.71 -3.18 8.05
C ASN A 78 -4.16 -4.53 7.50
N CYS A 79 -3.34 -5.13 6.64
CA CYS A 79 -3.51 -6.50 6.20
C CYS A 79 -2.17 -7.21 6.29
N MET A 80 -2.17 -8.45 6.78
CA MET A 80 -0.98 -9.28 6.82
C MET A 80 -0.73 -9.89 5.45
N LEU A 81 0.49 -9.72 4.95
CA LEU A 81 0.97 -10.31 3.71
C LEU A 81 1.84 -11.52 4.03
N VAL A 82 1.59 -12.62 3.34
CA VAL A 82 2.38 -13.86 3.44
C VAL A 82 3.05 -14.09 2.09
N PRO A 83 4.37 -14.24 2.01
CA PRO A 83 5.05 -14.56 0.75
C PRO A 83 4.45 -15.82 0.12
N SER A 84 4.14 -15.75 -1.17
CA SER A 84 3.46 -16.85 -1.89
C SER A 84 4.42 -17.89 -2.50
N ARG A 85 5.74 -17.67 -2.40
CA ARG A 85 6.74 -18.59 -2.96
C ARG A 85 6.99 -19.77 -2.02
N THR A 86 7.21 -20.92 -2.62
CA THR A 86 7.58 -22.17 -1.94
C THR A 86 9.05 -22.21 -1.50
N SER A 87 9.93 -21.49 -2.20
CA SER A 87 11.34 -21.34 -1.85
C SER A 87 11.60 -19.97 -1.24
N TRP A 88 11.87 -19.94 0.06
CA TRP A 88 12.33 -18.76 0.78
C TRP A 88 13.74 -18.40 0.33
N ASP A 89 13.94 -17.17 -0.14
CA ASP A 89 15.29 -16.68 -0.42
C ASP A 89 15.99 -16.40 0.92
N LYS A 90 17.26 -16.79 1.03
CA LYS A 90 18.03 -16.66 2.27
C LYS A 90 18.38 -15.20 2.58
N ASP A 91 18.27 -14.33 1.59
CA ASP A 91 18.56 -12.91 1.68
C ASP A 91 17.35 -12.06 2.11
N TRP A 92 16.20 -12.70 2.37
CA TRP A 92 15.00 -12.02 2.85
C TRP A 92 15.07 -11.77 4.35
N ASP A 93 14.77 -10.54 4.74
CA ASP A 93 14.62 -10.12 6.13
C ASP A 93 13.33 -9.29 6.29
N SER A 94 13.06 -8.85 7.53
CA SER A 94 11.88 -8.04 7.83
C SER A 94 11.82 -6.71 7.06
N ASP A 95 12.97 -6.19 6.66
CA ASP A 95 13.12 -4.84 6.12
C ASP A 95 13.00 -4.84 4.59
N ASN A 96 13.44 -5.92 3.95
CA ASN A 96 13.57 -6.02 2.50
C ASN A 96 12.51 -6.91 1.83
N ILE A 97 11.82 -7.77 2.59
CA ILE A 97 10.93 -8.78 1.99
C ILE A 97 9.81 -8.17 1.15
N LEU A 98 9.30 -7.01 1.55
CA LEU A 98 8.26 -6.27 0.84
C LEU A 98 8.76 -5.61 -0.47
N ASP A 99 10.08 -5.49 -0.64
CA ASP A 99 10.71 -4.98 -1.87
C ASP A 99 11.22 -6.13 -2.77
N LYS A 100 11.69 -7.24 -2.18
CA LYS A 100 12.28 -8.38 -2.92
C LYS A 100 11.27 -9.44 -3.36
N CYS A 101 10.21 -9.68 -2.60
CA CYS A 101 9.27 -10.74 -2.93
C CYS A 101 8.31 -10.28 -4.05
N SER A 102 8.21 -11.09 -5.11
CA SER A 102 7.40 -10.78 -6.28
C SER A 102 5.89 -10.92 -6.05
N SER A 103 5.48 -11.68 -5.04
CA SER A 103 4.07 -12.03 -4.86
C SER A 103 3.72 -12.48 -3.45
N PHE A 104 2.57 -12.04 -2.96
CA PHE A 104 2.06 -12.31 -1.61
C PHE A 104 0.65 -12.86 -1.64
N PHE A 105 0.28 -13.60 -0.62
CA PHE A 105 -1.09 -13.87 -0.23
C PHE A 105 -1.53 -12.85 0.82
N VAL A 106 -2.74 -12.32 0.66
CA VAL A 106 -3.37 -11.46 1.67
C VAL A 106 -4.13 -12.35 2.65
N ASN A 107 -3.72 -12.31 3.91
CA ASN A 107 -4.37 -13.08 4.97
C ASN A 107 -5.71 -12.43 5.36
N ASN A 108 -6.80 -12.98 4.81
CA ASN A 108 -8.18 -12.62 5.13
C ASN A 108 -8.70 -13.25 6.45
N LEU A 109 -7.93 -14.14 7.08
CA LEU A 109 -8.31 -14.83 8.33
C LEU A 109 -7.71 -14.19 9.59
N GLN A 110 -6.88 -13.14 9.43
CA GLN A 110 -6.16 -12.53 10.55
C GLN A 110 -7.11 -11.95 11.61
N THR A 111 -8.22 -11.34 11.20
CA THR A 111 -9.21 -10.74 12.10
C THR A 111 -10.61 -10.91 11.53
N LYS A 112 -11.64 -10.79 12.40
CA LYS A 112 -13.04 -10.77 11.95
C LYS A 112 -13.30 -9.68 10.91
N TYR A 113 -12.68 -8.50 11.08
CA TYR A 113 -12.86 -7.39 10.16
C TYR A 113 -12.21 -7.67 8.80
N ALA A 114 -11.00 -8.25 8.78
CA ALA A 114 -10.33 -8.69 7.56
C ALA A 114 -11.19 -9.74 6.83
N TYR A 115 -11.75 -10.71 7.56
CA TYR A 115 -12.63 -11.72 6.98
C TYR A 115 -13.88 -11.08 6.34
N GLN A 116 -14.52 -10.14 7.01
CA GLN A 116 -15.73 -9.47 6.50
C GLN A 116 -15.52 -8.54 5.30
N THR A 117 -14.29 -8.06 5.08
CA THR A 117 -14.01 -6.99 4.11
C THR A 117 -13.10 -7.40 2.96
N ILE A 118 -12.40 -8.53 3.11
CA ILE A 118 -11.49 -9.07 2.09
C ILE A 118 -12.09 -10.32 1.44
N TYR A 119 -12.79 -11.18 2.19
CA TYR A 119 -13.49 -12.35 1.66
C TYR A 119 -14.78 -11.94 0.95
#